data_AF-A0A1X0R7L6-F1
#
_entry.id   AF-A0A1X0R7L6-F1
#
_cell.length_a   1.000
_cell.length_b   1.000
_cell.length_c   1.000
_cell.angle_alpha   90.00
_cell.angle_beta   90.00
_cell.angle_gamma   90.00
#
_symmetry.space_group_name_H-M   'P 1'
#
loop_
_entity.id
_entity.type
_entity.pdbx_description
1 polymer ?
#
loop_
_entity_poly.entity_id
_entity_poly.type
_entity_poly.pdbx_seq_one_letter_code
_entity_poly.pdbx_strand_id
1 'polypeptide(L)' 'MKGKRAATTRRITEEIKRKCKQSEFVSVDGYLTSQICNKCKANQLNNTSIAGSKRRVHSVLKCESCGTVWNHDVNSAL' A
#
# COMPACT_ATOMS: atom_id res chain seq x y z
N MET A 1 -12.84 -2.12 28.29
CA MET A 1 -11.77 -1.11 28.33
C MET A 1 -11.17 -0.96 26.93
N LYS A 2 -11.33 0.20 26.27
CA LYS A 2 -10.57 0.50 25.03
C LYS A 2 -9.07 0.47 25.39
N GLY A 3 -8.28 -0.22 24.56
CA GLY A 3 -6.91 -0.62 24.89
C GLY A 3 -5.99 0.55 25.25
N LYS A 4 -5.19 0.37 26.30
CA LYS A 4 -4.21 1.35 26.81
C LYS A 4 -3.03 1.63 25.84
N ARG A 5 -2.94 0.90 24.72
CA ARG A 5 -1.82 0.96 23.78
C ARG A 5 -2.17 1.86 22.60
N ALA A 6 -1.21 2.71 22.21
CA ALA A 6 -1.27 3.43 20.95
C ALA A 6 -1.41 2.46 19.77
N ALA A 7 -2.11 2.90 18.72
CA ALA A 7 -2.25 2.14 17.48
C ALA A 7 -0.86 1.77 16.92
N THR A 8 -0.75 0.58 16.32
CA THR A 8 0.51 0.05 15.79
C THR A 8 1.18 1.02 14.82
N THR A 9 0.42 1.64 13.91
CA THR A 9 0.92 2.63 12.97
C THR A 9 1.59 3.80 13.66
N ARG A 10 0.95 4.36 14.71
CA ARG A 10 1.50 5.47 15.48
C ARG A 10 2.83 5.09 16.13
N ARG A 11 2.93 3.90 16.72
CA ARG A 11 4.17 3.40 17.35
C ARG A 11 5.29 3.25 16.33
N ILE A 12 4.99 2.74 15.13
CA ILE A 12 5.96 2.59 14.05
C ILE A 12 6.44 3.97 13.58
N THR A 13 5.51 4.91 13.32
CA THR A 13 5.87 6.27 12.89
C THR A 13 6.75 6.99 13.91
N GLU A 14 6.42 6.91 15.20
CA GLU A 14 7.22 7.52 16.28
C GLU A 14 8.63 6.93 16.34
N GLU A 15 8.77 5.60 16.21
CA GLU A 15 10.09 4.96 16.21
C GLU A 15 10.93 5.25 14.97
N ILE A 16 10.31 5.35 13.79
CA ILE A 16 11.01 5.76 12.58
C ILE A 16 11.51 7.21 12.72
N LYS A 17 10.67 8.13 13.19
CA LYS A 17 11.07 9.53 13.46
C LYS A 17 12.22 9.61 14.46
N ARG A 18 12.19 8.79 15.52
CA ARG A 18 13.26 8.76 16.53
C ARG A 18 14.61 8.31 15.94
N LYS A 19 14.59 7.34 15.01
CA LYS A 19 15.81 6.80 14.38
C LYS A 19 16.34 7.70 13.26
N CYS A 20 15.47 8.33 12.49
CA CYS A 20 15.83 9.12 11.31
C CYS A 20 15.86 10.63 11.63
N LYS A 21 16.75 11.07 12.53
CA LYS A 21 16.78 12.46 13.03
C LYS A 21 17.13 13.52 11.98
N GLN A 22 17.71 13.13 10.84
CA GLN A 22 18.15 14.03 9.77
C GLN A 22 17.16 14.13 8.61
N SER A 23 16.01 13.46 8.71
CA SER A 23 15.01 13.44 7.65
C SER A 23 13.72 14.07 8.13
N GLU A 24 13.11 14.89 7.28
CA GLU A 24 11.78 15.41 7.52
C GLU A 24 10.72 14.34 7.17
N PHE A 25 9.68 14.27 7.99
CA PHE A 25 8.60 13.30 7.83
C PHE A 25 7.30 14.01 7.53
N VAL A 26 6.76 13.78 6.35
CA VAL A 26 5.46 14.29 5.93
C VAL A 26 4.45 13.15 5.96
N SER A 27 3.30 13.39 6.57
CA SER A 27 2.16 12.48 6.48
C SER A 27 1.44 12.73 5.17
N VAL A 28 1.36 11.72 4.31
CA VAL A 28 0.59 11.75 3.06
C VAL A 28 -0.68 10.95 3.27
N ASP A 29 -1.80 11.43 2.73
CA ASP A 29 -3.05 10.67 2.74
C ASP A 29 -2.92 9.43 1.83
N GLY A 30 -3.16 8.26 2.41
CA GLY A 30 -3.12 6.98 1.70
C GLY A 30 -4.38 6.69 0.89
N TYR A 31 -5.36 7.61 0.84
CA TYR A 31 -6.62 7.41 0.15
C TYR A 31 -6.43 6.96 -1.31
N LEU A 32 -6.98 5.78 -1.61
CA LEU A 32 -6.97 5.13 -2.93
C LEU A 32 -5.59 4.84 -3.56
N THR A 33 -4.49 5.06 -2.83
CA THR A 33 -3.12 4.80 -3.34
C THR A 33 -2.92 3.36 -3.83
N SER A 34 -3.57 2.38 -3.19
CA SER A 34 -3.55 0.98 -3.63
C SER A 34 -4.51 0.62 -4.76
N GLN A 35 -5.41 1.54 -5.12
CA GLN A 35 -6.43 1.34 -6.15
C GLN A 35 -6.10 2.08 -7.45
N ILE A 36 -5.21 3.07 -7.39
CA ILE A 36 -4.74 3.84 -8.53
C ILE A 36 -3.44 3.24 -9.04
N CYS A 37 -3.38 2.90 -10.33
CA CYS A 37 -2.16 2.43 -10.96
C CYS A 37 -1.13 3.55 -10.99
N ASN A 38 0.04 3.34 -10.39
CA ASN A 38 1.04 4.40 -10.36
C ASN A 38 1.53 4.80 -11.78
N LYS A 39 1.57 3.84 -12.72
CA LYS A 39 2.05 4.07 -14.08
C LYS A 39 1.10 4.95 -14.92
N CYS A 40 -0.18 4.61 -14.98
CA CYS A 40 -1.14 5.26 -15.88
C CYS A 40 -2.24 6.06 -15.18
N LYS A 41 -2.23 6.10 -13.84
CA LYS A 41 -3.19 6.81 -12.99
C LYS A 41 -4.65 6.34 -13.11
N ALA A 42 -4.90 5.23 -13.80
CA ALA A 42 -6.22 4.59 -13.85
C ALA A 42 -6.53 3.85 -12.55
N ASN A 43 -7.80 3.85 -12.12
CA ASN A 43 -8.27 3.18 -10.91
C ASN A 43 -8.71 1.70 -11.13
N GLN A 44 -8.36 1.13 -12.29
CA GLN A 44 -8.79 -0.20 -12.72
C GLN A 44 -7.73 -1.25 -12.33
N LEU A 45 -7.49 -1.42 -11.03
CA LEU A 45 -6.59 -2.43 -10.49
C LEU A 45 -7.37 -3.64 -9.97
N ASN A 46 -6.97 -4.84 -10.40
CA ASN A 46 -7.54 -6.09 -9.94
C ASN A 46 -6.50 -6.95 -9.23
N ASN A 47 -6.90 -7.64 -8.16
CA ASN A 47 -6.07 -8.66 -7.55
C ASN A 47 -5.87 -9.80 -8.54
N THR A 48 -4.62 -10.21 -8.71
CA THR A 48 -4.32 -11.38 -9.53
C THR A 48 -4.80 -12.66 -8.83
N SER A 49 -5.31 -13.59 -9.61
CA SER A 49 -5.59 -14.96 -9.19
C SER A 49 -4.59 -15.87 -9.89
N ILE A 50 -4.17 -16.93 -9.19
CA ILE A 50 -3.41 -18.01 -9.82
C ILE A 50 -4.42 -18.91 -10.52
N ALA A 51 -4.23 -19.20 -11.80
CA ALA A 51 -5.10 -20.11 -12.53
C ALA A 51 -5.20 -21.46 -11.80
N GLY A 52 -6.43 -21.94 -11.55
CA GLY A 52 -6.71 -23.14 -10.76
C GLY A 52 -6.73 -22.95 -9.24
N SER A 53 -6.32 -21.78 -8.72
CA SER A 53 -6.45 -21.43 -7.31
C SER A 53 -7.75 -20.66 -7.04
N LYS A 54 -8.51 -21.09 -6.03
CA LYS A 54 -9.64 -20.30 -5.50
C LYS A 54 -9.19 -19.10 -4.66
N ARG A 55 -7.89 -18.99 -4.33
CA ARG A 55 -7.34 -17.93 -3.48
C ARG A 55 -6.81 -16.79 -4.34
N ARG A 56 -7.25 -15.58 -4.02
CA ARG A 56 -6.71 -14.33 -4.57
C ARG A 56 -5.33 -14.07 -3.97
N VAL A 57 -4.40 -13.63 -4.82
CA VAL A 57 -3.08 -13.18 -4.37
C VAL A 57 -3.17 -11.67 -4.13
N HIS A 58 -3.56 -11.30 -2.91
CA HIS A 58 -3.74 -9.90 -2.52
C HIS A 58 -2.46 -9.05 -2.60
N SER A 59 -1.30 -9.70 -2.70
CA SER A 59 -0.02 -9.02 -2.84
C SER A 59 0.29 -8.58 -4.26
N VAL A 60 -0.46 -9.02 -5.28
CA VAL A 60 -0.15 -8.73 -6.69
C VAL A 60 -1.38 -8.18 -7.40
N LEU A 61 -1.25 -6.96 -7.93
CA LEU A 61 -2.28 -6.23 -8.66
C LEU A 61 -1.95 -6.20 -10.15
N LYS A 62 -2.98 -6.27 -11.00
CA LYS A 62 -2.90 -6.01 -12.44
C LYS A 62 -3.75 -4.80 -12.78
N CYS A 63 -3.18 -3.86 -13.52
CA CYS A 63 -3.92 -2.75 -14.12
C CYS A 63 -4.55 -3.19 -15.43
N GLU A 64 -5.87 -3.06 -15.57
CA GLU A 64 -6.56 -3.41 -16.82
C GLU A 64 -6.33 -2.37 -17.91
N SER A 65 -6.06 -1.11 -17.55
CA SER A 65 -5.86 -0.03 -18.52
C SER A 65 -4.51 -0.12 -19.24
N CYS A 66 -3.41 -0.40 -18.52
CA CYS A 66 -2.07 -0.43 -19.09
C CYS A 66 -1.36 -1.79 -18.99
N GLY A 67 -2.06 -2.82 -18.50
CA GLY A 67 -1.56 -4.19 -18.37
C GLY A 67 -0.47 -4.40 -17.32
N THR A 68 -0.05 -3.34 -16.61
CA THR A 68 1.10 -3.43 -15.70
C THR A 68 0.72 -4.24 -14.46
N VAL A 69 1.62 -5.14 -14.06
CA VAL A 69 1.49 -5.97 -12.86
C VAL A 69 2.43 -5.44 -11.79
N TRP A 70 1.90 -5.22 -10.59
CA TRP A 70 2.64 -4.64 -9.47
C TRP A 70 2.47 -5.48 -8.21
N ASN A 71 3.48 -5.45 -7.34
CA ASN A 71 3.22 -5.71 -5.93
C ASN A 71 2.32 -4.59 -5.36
N HIS A 72 1.31 -4.96 -4.56
CA HIS A 72 0.32 -4.05 -4.01
C HIS A 72 0.95 -2.88 -3.21
N ASP A 73 1.93 -3.18 -2.37
CA ASP A 73 2.57 -2.18 -1.51
C ASP A 73 3.51 -1.28 -2.32
N VAL A 74 4.19 -1.84 -3.32
CA VAL A 74 5.03 -1.06 -4.25
C VAL A 74 4.17 -0.09 -5.07
N ASN A 75 3.00 -0.51 -5.56
CA ASN A 75 2.08 0.40 -6.26
C ASN A 75 1.61 1.54 -5.36
N SER A 76 1.39 1.27 -4.07
CA SER A 76 0.86 2.26 -3.12
C SER A 76 1.92 3.25 -2.63
N ALA A 77 3.21 2.86 -2.69
CA ALA A 77 4.32 3.66 -2.18
C ALA A 77 4.97 4.57 -3.25
N LEU A 78 4.70 4.33 -4.53
CA LEU A 78 5.28 5.05 -5.67
C LEU A 78 4.27 6.04 -6.27
#